data_AF-A0A947XDB4-F1
#
_entry.id   AF-A0A947XDB4-F1
#
_cell.length_a   1.000
_cell.length_b   1.000
_cell.length_c   1.000
_cell.angle_alpha   90.00
_cell.angle_beta   90.00
_cell.angle_gamma   90.00
#
_symmetry.space_group_name_H-M   'P 1'
#
loop_
_entity.id
_entity.type
_entity.pdbx_description
1 polymer ?
#
loop_
_entity_poly.entity_id
_entity_poly.type
_entity_poly.pdbx_seq_one_letter_code
_entity_poly.pdbx_strand_id
1 'polypeptide(L)' 'MNEIILSVTGMTCGGCVNSVQKVLAALPGVQSVEVTLTPGQARVRVDPARVDRAALVQAVTDAGFGVGD' A
#
# COMPACT_ATOMS: atom_id res chain seq x y z
N MET A 1 -5.70 -1.21 -16.29
CA MET A 1 -4.76 -1.28 -15.14
C MET A 1 -4.63 0.09 -14.55
N ASN A 2 -4.87 0.22 -13.25
CA ASN A 2 -4.85 1.49 -12.54
C ASN A 2 -3.67 1.51 -11.57
N GLU A 3 -3.00 2.64 -11.43
CA GLU A 3 -1.93 2.83 -10.45
C GLU A 3 -2.44 3.77 -9.36
N ILE A 4 -2.27 3.35 -8.10
CA ILE A 4 -2.72 4.09 -6.93
C ILE A 4 -1.49 4.37 -6.07
N ILE A 5 -1.31 5.63 -5.73
CA ILE A 5 -0.23 6.09 -4.86
C ILE A 5 -0.84 6.42 -3.51
N LEU A 6 -0.28 5.85 -2.45
CA LEU A 6 -0.69 6.05 -1.06
C LEU A 6 0.48 6.66 -0.30
N SER A 7 0.26 7.76 0.39
CA SER A 7 1.23 8.33 1.32
C SER A 7 1.15 7.56 2.63
N VAL A 8 2.12 6.71 2.94
CA VAL A 8 2.08 5.85 4.14
C VAL A 8 2.91 6.47 5.25
N THR A 9 2.28 6.69 6.40
CA THR A 9 2.92 7.25 7.60
C THR A 9 3.15 6.16 8.65
N GLY A 10 4.16 6.35 9.50
CA GLY A 10 4.55 5.38 10.53
C GLY A 10 5.56 4.32 10.08
N MET A 11 6.00 4.34 8.82
CA MET A 11 7.16 3.53 8.40
C MET A 11 8.44 4.15 8.95
N THR A 12 9.08 3.49 9.92
CA THR A 12 10.32 3.98 10.56
C THR A 12 11.54 3.12 10.24
N CYS A 13 11.35 1.95 9.62
CA CYS A 13 12.41 1.00 9.29
C CYS A 13 12.07 0.22 8.01
N GLY A 14 13.07 -0.40 7.37
CA GLY A 14 12.87 -1.27 6.21
C GLY A 14 11.94 -2.47 6.48
N GLY A 15 11.85 -2.92 7.74
CA GLY A 15 10.88 -3.95 8.15
C GLY A 15 9.42 -3.49 8.00
N CYS A 16 9.13 -2.22 8.27
CA CYS A 16 7.80 -1.63 8.09
C CYS A 16 7.42 -1.58 6.61
N VAL A 17 8.37 -1.16 5.76
CA VAL A 17 8.21 -1.14 4.29
C VAL A 17 7.81 -2.52 3.76
N ASN A 18 8.53 -3.56 4.19
CA ASN A 18 8.25 -4.93 3.75
C ASN A 18 6.88 -5.42 4.24
N SER A 19 6.47 -5.05 5.47
CA SER A 19 5.13 -5.40 5.97
C SER A 19 4.03 -4.76 5.15
N VAL A 20 4.13 -3.45 4.87
CA VAL A 20 3.18 -2.72 4.02
C VAL A 20 3.12 -3.33 2.62
N GLN A 21 4.28 -3.63 2.02
CA GLN A 21 4.35 -4.24 0.70
C GLN A 21 3.64 -5.60 0.66
N LYS A 22 3.89 -6.46 1.65
CA LYS A 22 3.28 -7.80 1.73
C LYS A 22 1.77 -7.74 1.89
N VAL A 23 1.28 -6.87 2.77
CA VAL A 23 -0.16 -6.73 3.04
C VAL A 23 -0.89 -6.23 1.79
N LEU A 24 -0.33 -5.24 1.10
CA LEU A 24 -0.87 -4.76 -0.17
C LEU A 24 -0.82 -5.83 -1.26
N ALA A 25 0.30 -6.56 -1.38
CA ALA A 25 0.48 -7.59 -2.41
C ALA A 25 -0.44 -8.81 -2.20
N ALA A 26 -0.91 -9.04 -0.98
CA ALA A 26 -1.84 -10.12 -0.65
C ALA A 26 -3.29 -9.83 -1.10
N LEU A 27 -3.62 -8.58 -1.45
CA LEU A 27 -4.99 -8.22 -1.84
C LEU A 27 -5.34 -8.74 -3.24
N PRO A 28 -6.54 -9.32 -3.41
CA PRO A 28 -6.98 -9.83 -4.70
C PRO A 28 -7.18 -8.69 -5.71
N GLY A 29 -6.47 -8.76 -6.84
CA GLY A 29 -6.49 -7.70 -7.87
C GLY A 29 -5.26 -6.80 -7.85
N VAL A 30 -4.38 -6.94 -6.86
CA VAL A 30 -3.06 -6.29 -6.86
C VAL A 30 -2.10 -7.07 -7.76
N GLN A 31 -1.41 -6.36 -8.63
CA GLN A 31 -0.46 -6.93 -9.59
C GLN A 31 0.98 -6.59 -9.25
N SER A 32 1.23 -5.40 -8.72
CA SER A 32 2.55 -4.99 -8.28
C SER A 32 2.44 -3.95 -7.18
N VAL A 33 3.38 -4.01 -6.24
CA VAL A 33 3.48 -3.08 -5.11
C VAL A 33 4.92 -2.64 -4.98
N GLU A 34 5.14 -1.33 -4.94
CA GLU A 34 6.44 -0.72 -4.73
C GLU A 34 6.33 0.28 -3.59
N VAL A 35 7.04 0.03 -2.49
CA VAL A 35 6.98 0.87 -1.28
C VAL A 35 8.34 1.53 -1.08
N THR A 36 8.33 2.83 -0.84
CA THR A 36 9.52 3.66 -0.65
C THR A 36 9.45 4.35 0.72
N LEU A 37 10.46 4.10 1.57
CA LEU A 37 10.53 4.68 2.92
C LEU A 37 10.66 6.20 2.92
N THR A 38 11.45 6.73 1.98
CA THR A 38 11.63 8.18 1.78
C THR A 38 11.27 8.46 0.33
N PRO A 39 10.12 9.08 0.03
CA PRO A 39 9.33 9.99 0.87
C PRO A 39 8.18 9.37 1.72
N GLY A 40 8.07 8.05 1.81
CA GLY A 40 6.99 7.40 2.57
C GLY A 40 5.76 7.16 1.70
N GLN A 41 5.95 6.53 0.54
CA GLN A 41 4.89 6.28 -0.44
C GLN A 41 4.82 4.81 -0.81
N ALA A 42 3.61 4.31 -1.02
CA ALA A 42 3.34 2.99 -1.58
C ALA A 42 2.62 3.16 -2.93
N ARG A 43 3.26 2.70 -4.00
CA ARG A 43 2.71 2.66 -5.36
C ARG A 43 2.18 1.27 -5.62
N VAL A 44 0.90 1.16 -5.94
CA VAL A 44 0.23 -0.11 -6.13
C VAL A 44 -0.46 -0.12 -7.48
N ARG A 45 -0.13 -1.12 -8.30
CA ARG A 45 -0.84 -1.41 -9.54
C ARG A 45 -1.92 -2.41 -9.28
N VAL A 46 -3.15 -2.01 -9.58
CA VAL A 46 -4.35 -2.78 -9.30
C VAL A 46 -5.26 -2.91 -10.51
N ASP A 47 -6.10 -3.92 -10.46
CA ASP A 47 -7.29 -4.01 -11.28
C ASP A 47 -8.47 -3.30 -10.57
N PRO A 48 -8.96 -2.15 -11.10
CA PRO A 48 -10.03 -1.39 -10.46
C PRO A 48 -11.39 -2.09 -10.47
N ALA A 49 -11.55 -3.21 -11.19
CA ALA A 49 -12.76 -4.03 -11.08
C ALA A 49 -12.69 -5.01 -9.89
N ARG A 50 -11.52 -5.15 -9.25
CA ARG A 50 -11.28 -6.11 -8.16
C ARG A 50 -10.94 -5.43 -6.84
N VAL A 51 -10.21 -4.33 -6.86
CA VAL A 51 -9.77 -3.62 -5.65
C VAL A 51 -9.62 -2.11 -5.90
N ASP A 52 -10.15 -1.35 -4.96
CA ASP A 52 -10.16 0.12 -4.98
C ASP A 52 -9.21 0.72 -3.94
N ARG A 53 -8.96 2.04 -4.06
CA ARG A 53 -8.14 2.79 -3.11
C ARG A 53 -8.55 2.56 -1.66
N ALA A 54 -9.86 2.54 -1.37
CA ALA A 54 -10.37 2.37 -0.02
C ALA A 54 -9.95 1.02 0.61
N ALA A 55 -9.94 -0.06 -0.17
CA ALA A 55 -9.51 -1.37 0.29
C ALA A 55 -7.99 -1.40 0.59
N LEU A 56 -7.19 -0.74 -0.26
CA LEU A 56 -5.75 -0.61 -0.02
C LEU A 56 -5.47 0.19 1.27
N VAL A 57 -6.16 1.31 1.46
CA VAL A 57 -6.05 2.14 2.68
C VAL A 57 -6.39 1.32 3.92
N GLN A 58 -7.53 0.60 3.88
CA GLN A 58 -7.96 -0.28 4.98
C GLN A 58 -6.91 -1.33 5.31
N ALA A 59 -6.32 -1.99 4.32
CA ALA A 59 -5.30 -3.00 4.56
C ALA A 59 -4.03 -2.42 5.21
N VAL A 60 -3.61 -1.23 4.80
CA VAL A 60 -2.46 -0.52 5.41
C VAL A 60 -2.78 -0.11 6.86
N THR A 61 -4.00 0.36 7.12
CA THR A 61 -4.46 0.71 8.48
C THR A 61 -4.59 -0.50 9.38
N ASP A 62 -5.09 -1.63 8.87
CA ASP A 62 -5.17 -2.91 9.60
C ASP A 62 -3.77 -3.42 9.99
N ALA A 63 -2.77 -3.21 9.11
CA ALA A 63 -1.38 -3.48 9.40
C ALA A 63 -0.74 -2.51 10.43
N GLY A 64 -1.49 -1.51 10.92
CA GLY A 64 -1.05 -0.56 11.95
C GLY A 64 -0.33 0.68 11.40
N PHE A 65 -0.42 0.96 10.10
CA PHE A 65 0.19 2.12 9.47
C PHE A 65 -0.84 3.17 9.10
N GLY A 66 -0.45 4.44 9.13
CA GLY A 66 -1.31 5.53 8.68
C GLY A 66 -1.25 5.70 7.16
N VAL A 67 -2.33 6.18 6.56
CA VAL A 67 -2.34 6.64 5.16
C VAL A 67 -2.79 8.09 5.13
N GLY A 68 -1.94 8.96 4.59
CA GLY A 68 -2.22 10.36 4.30
C GLY A 68 -2.76 10.55 2.88
N ASP A 69 -3.39 11.69 2.67
CA ASP A 69 -3.89 12.14 1.35
C ASP A 69 -2.75 12.64 0.45
#